data_AF-A0A9X2H591-F1
#
_entry.id   AF-A0A9X2H591-F1
#
_cell.length_a   1.000
_cell.length_b   1.000
_cell.length_c   1.000
_cell.angle_alpha   90.00
_cell.angle_beta   90.00
_cell.angle_gamma   90.00
#
_symmetry.space_group_name_H-M   'P 1'
#
loop_
_entity.id
_entity.type
_entity.pdbx_description
1 polymer ?
#
loop_
_entity_poly.entity_id
_entity_poly.type
_entity_poly.pdbx_seq_one_letter_code
_entity_poly.pdbx_strand_id
1 'polypeptide(L)' 'LEAPILRVAGWDTPYPHAQEWDYFPGPARVGGALKQVMEG' A
#
# COMPACT_ATOMS: atom_id res chain seq x y z
N LEU A 1 -18.29 5.34 10.60
CA LEU A 1 -16.98 4.67 10.47
C LEU A 1 -16.01 5.50 11.28
N GLU A 2 -15.20 4.86 12.12
CA GLU A 2 -14.24 5.57 12.98
C GLU A 2 -13.06 6.16 12.19
N ALA A 3 -12.79 5.66 10.98
CA ALA A 3 -11.80 6.21 10.07
C ALA A 3 -12.21 5.97 8.60
N PRO A 4 -11.65 6.73 7.64
CA PRO A 4 -11.83 6.46 6.21
C PRO A 4 -11.27 5.10 5.80
N ILE A 5 -11.88 4.49 4.78
CA ILE A 5 -11.37 3.25 4.19
C ILE A 5 -10.16 3.57 3.30
N LEU A 6 -9.02 2.96 3.59
CA LEU A 6 -7.80 3.05 2.77
C LEU A 6 -7.56 1.76 1.97
N ARG A 7 -6.78 1.86 0.88
CA ARG A 7 -6.37 0.71 0.07
C ARG A 7 -4.88 0.73 -0.19
N VAL A 8 -4.26 -0.44 -0.09
CA VAL A 8 -2.87 -0.67 -0.50
C VAL A 8 -2.89 -1.74 -1.58
N ALA A 9 -2.48 -1.37 -2.79
CA ALA A 9 -2.55 -2.21 -3.97
C ALA A 9 -1.30 -2.03 -4.86
N GLY A 10 -1.20 -2.84 -5.92
CA GLY A 10 -0.25 -2.58 -7.01
C GLY A 10 -0.52 -1.23 -7.67
N TRP A 11 0.49 -0.72 -8.38
CA TRP A 11 0.35 0.53 -9.14
C TRP A 11 -0.47 0.30 -10.41
N ASP A 12 -1.10 1.35 -10.92
CA ASP A 12 -1.83 1.31 -12.19
C ASP A 12 -0.85 1.35 -13.39
N THR A 13 0.00 0.34 -13.43
CA THR A 13 1.06 0.10 -14.40
C THR A 13 1.18 -1.42 -14.60
N PRO A 14 1.60 -1.90 -15.78
CA PRO A 14 1.90 -3.31 -15.98
C PRO A 14 2.94 -3.80 -14.97
N TYR A 15 2.84 -5.06 -14.55
CA TYR A 15 3.75 -5.65 -13.57
C TYR A 15 5.20 -5.68 -14.09
N PRO A 16 6.14 -4.97 -13.46
CA PRO A 16 7.52 -4.92 -13.92
C PRO A 16 8.31 -6.12 -13.41
N HIS A 17 9.23 -6.63 -14.23
CA HIS A 17 10.12 -7.72 -13.80
C HIS A 17 11.23 -7.20 -12.87
N ALA A 18 11.91 -6.12 -13.24
CA ALA A 18 13.05 -5.61 -12.49
C ALA A 18 12.66 -4.82 -11.22
N GLN A 19 11.49 -4.19 -11.21
CA GLN A 19 10.98 -3.38 -10.10
C GLN A 19 9.90 -4.09 -9.28
N GLU A 20 9.93 -5.43 -9.25
CA GLU A 20 8.92 -6.24 -8.56
C GLU A 20 8.71 -5.79 -7.10
N TRP A 21 9.80 -5.54 -6.36
CA TRP A 21 9.71 -5.17 -4.95
C TRP A 21 9.19 -3.76 -4.70
N ASP A 22 9.37 -2.84 -5.66
CA ASP A 22 8.80 -1.49 -5.60
C ASP A 22 7.31 -1.48 -6.00
N TYR A 23 6.92 -2.41 -6.88
CA TYR A 23 5.54 -2.59 -7.31
C TYR A 23 4.69 -3.33 -6.28
N PHE A 24 5.23 -4.40 -5.69
CA PHE A 24 4.52 -5.27 -4.77
C PHE A 24 4.05 -4.50 -3.52
N PRO A 25 2.79 -4.67 -3.06
CA PRO A 25 2.30 -4.07 -1.83
C PRO A 25 2.83 -4.81 -0.60
N GLY A 26 4.14 -4.73 -0.39
CA GLY A 26 4.84 -5.44 0.69
C GLY A 26 4.55 -4.88 2.10
N PRO A 27 5.08 -5.54 3.16
CA PRO A 27 4.79 -5.20 4.55
C PRO A 27 5.06 -3.74 4.93
N ALA A 28 6.10 -3.12 4.34
CA ALA A 28 6.42 -1.72 4.59
C ALA A 28 5.29 -0.78 4.11
N ARG A 29 4.73 -1.02 2.91
CA ARG A 29 3.63 -0.22 2.34
C ARG A 29 2.34 -0.43 3.11
N VAL A 30 2.03 -1.69 3.44
CA VAL A 30 0.84 -2.04 4.23
C VAL A 30 0.92 -1.43 5.63
N GLY A 31 2.07 -1.57 6.31
CA GLY A 31 2.31 -1.02 7.63
C GLY A 31 2.19 0.51 7.67
N GLY A 32 2.64 1.21 6.63
CA GLY A 32 2.45 2.66 6.51
C GLY A 32 0.97 3.07 6.50
N ALA A 33 0.13 2.38 5.72
CA ALA A 33 -1.31 2.64 5.68
C ALA A 33 -2.01 2.28 7.00
N LEU A 34 -1.57 1.22 7.69
CA LEU A 34 -2.09 0.86 9.01
C LEU A 34 -1.81 1.94 10.05
N LYS A 35 -0.61 2.53 10.06
CA LYS A 35 -0.32 3.66 10.95
C LYS A 35 -1.15 4.89 10.59
N GLN A 36 -1.22 5.22 9.29
CA GLN A 36 -1.99 6.37 8.80
C GLN A 36 -3.47 6.32 9.21
N VAL A 37 -4.12 5.15 9.13
CA VAL A 37 -5.55 5.04 9.52
C VAL A 37 -5.76 5.12 11.03
N MET A 38 -4.74 4.82 11.84
CA MET A 38 -4.81 4.88 13.31
C MET A 38 -4.43 6.26 13.88
N GLU A 39 -3.73 7.09 13.12
CA GLU A 39 -3.31 8.45 13.51
C GLU A 39 -4.36 9.53 13.16
N GLY A 40 -5.45 9.16 12.47
CA GLY A 40 -6.53 10.06 12.03
C GLY A 40 -7.43 10.59 13.13
#